data_AF-A0A3D2MEX8-F1
#
_entry.id   AF-A0A3D2MEX8-F1
#
_cell.length_a   1.000
_cell.length_b   1.000
_cell.length_c   1.000
_cell.angle_alpha   90.00
_cell.angle_beta   90.00
_cell.angle_gamma   90.00
#
_symmetry.space_group_name_H-M   'P 1'
#
loop_
_entity.id
_entity.type
_entity.pdbx_description
1 polymer ?
#
loop_
_entity_poly.entity_id
_entity_poly.type
_entity_poly.pdbx_seq_one_letter_code
_entity_poly.pdbx_strand_id
1 'polypeptide(L)'
;MSIHNILINEMSKSDGKVKFLHGGSMPNISPDIEFYKWLSYESDEIKERKNYLNKILPENLTIEQLEELKRYREYKVYAEIFSKYAFGKKVTQQEYKIACEFMLKNNIFSIAKFKLGSEEVAKAKQQAKTLFSTMNENECSEYLKVRSTNSNTEAYLEMPLFDSLVFHLISDMSKNRGMKKLNEQIDAQIAANERMRERSYYNASNPYRK
;
A
#
# COMPACT_ATOMS: atom_id res chain seq x y z
N MET A 1 -7.35 8.42 -25.18
CA MET A 1 -7.49 8.76 -23.75
C MET A 1 -7.59 7.44 -22.98
N SER A 2 -6.74 7.18 -21.98
CA SER A 2 -6.76 5.90 -21.23
C SER A 2 -8.04 5.76 -20.40
N ILE A 3 -8.57 4.54 -20.26
CA ILE A 3 -9.72 4.22 -19.37
C ILE A 3 -9.47 4.74 -17.95
N HIS A 4 -8.23 4.68 -17.47
CA HIS A 4 -7.85 5.22 -16.16
C HIS A 4 -8.10 6.73 -16.06
N ASN A 5 -7.75 7.50 -17.09
CA ASN A 5 -7.94 8.94 -17.09
C ASN A 5 -9.42 9.31 -17.11
N ILE A 6 -10.24 8.51 -17.80
CA ILE A 6 -11.70 8.68 -17.81
C ILE A 6 -12.26 8.44 -16.40
N LEU A 7 -11.88 7.33 -15.76
CA LEU A 7 -12.32 7.00 -14.41
C LEU A 7 -11.89 8.06 -13.38
N ILE A 8 -10.64 8.50 -13.41
CA ILE A 8 -10.14 9.55 -12.52
C ILE A 8 -10.93 10.85 -12.72
N ASN A 9 -11.18 11.24 -13.97
CA ASN A 9 -11.95 12.45 -14.26
C ASN A 9 -13.39 12.36 -13.75
N GLU A 10 -14.08 11.24 -13.95
CA GLU A 10 -15.44 11.06 -13.45
C GLU A 10 -15.50 10.98 -11.92
N MET A 11 -14.61 10.21 -11.29
CA MET A 11 -14.56 10.10 -9.84
C MET A 11 -14.18 11.42 -9.16
N SER A 12 -13.35 12.26 -9.81
CA SER A 12 -12.98 13.57 -9.25
C SER A 12 -14.18 14.51 -9.07
N LYS A 13 -15.28 14.31 -9.82
CA LYS A 13 -16.52 15.09 -9.70
C LYS A 13 -17.31 14.76 -8.43
N SER A 14 -16.91 13.74 -7.67
CA SER A 14 -17.57 13.34 -6.43
C SER A 14 -17.21 14.18 -5.20
N ASP A 15 -16.45 15.27 -5.37
CA ASP A 15 -15.96 16.14 -4.29
C ASP A 15 -15.24 15.37 -3.16
N GLY A 16 -14.45 14.37 -3.53
CA GLY A 16 -13.68 13.55 -2.58
C GLY A 16 -14.50 12.53 -1.79
N LYS A 17 -15.79 12.34 -2.12
CA LYS A 17 -16.64 11.29 -1.51
C LYS A 17 -16.25 9.89 -1.95
N VAL A 18 -15.70 9.75 -3.15
CA VAL A 18 -15.17 8.48 -3.66
C VAL A 18 -13.66 8.47 -3.41
N LYS A 19 -13.17 7.40 -2.77
CA LYS A 19 -11.74 7.19 -2.55
C LYS A 19 -11.20 6.18 -3.57
N PHE A 20 -10.11 6.53 -4.24
CA PHE A 20 -9.38 5.58 -5.07
C PHE A 20 -8.44 4.76 -4.17
N LEU A 21 -8.79 3.50 -3.91
CA LEU A 21 -7.94 2.60 -3.14
C LEU A 21 -6.96 1.91 -4.09
N HIS A 22 -5.71 2.37 -4.13
CA HIS A 22 -4.65 1.68 -4.87
C HIS A 22 -3.84 0.80 -3.93
N GLY A 23 -3.80 -0.51 -4.20
CA GLY A 23 -3.00 -1.47 -3.44
C GLY A 23 -3.70 -2.02 -2.18
N GLY A 24 -3.25 -3.20 -1.73
CA GLY A 24 -3.88 -3.94 -0.65
C GLY A 24 -3.90 -3.15 0.66
N SER A 25 -5.08 -2.86 1.19
CA SER A 25 -5.27 -2.18 2.47
C SER A 25 -4.66 -2.98 3.62
N MET A 26 -3.68 -2.46 4.35
CA MET A 26 -3.30 -3.07 5.64
C MET A 26 -4.57 -3.20 6.50
N PRO A 27 -4.75 -4.28 7.28
CA PRO A 27 -5.88 -4.38 8.19
C PRO A 27 -5.96 -3.08 8.98
N ASN A 28 -7.11 -2.41 8.93
CA ASN A 28 -7.46 -1.21 9.71
C ASN A 28 -6.55 0.05 9.55
N ILE A 29 -5.51 0.04 8.71
CA ILE A 29 -4.80 1.27 8.29
C ILE A 29 -5.23 1.62 6.86
N SER A 30 -5.86 2.78 6.71
CA SER A 30 -6.21 3.33 5.40
C SER A 30 -4.93 3.60 4.60
N PRO A 31 -4.91 3.31 3.28
CA PRO A 31 -3.82 3.73 2.39
C PRO A 31 -3.52 5.23 2.50
N ASP A 32 -4.52 6.08 2.75
CA ASP A 32 -4.33 7.53 2.89
C ASP A 32 -3.42 7.87 4.09
N ILE A 33 -3.61 7.17 5.21
CA ILE A 33 -2.82 7.33 6.44
C ILE A 33 -1.39 6.85 6.20
N GLU A 34 -1.24 5.71 5.51
CA GLU A 34 0.06 5.15 5.18
C GLU A 34 0.86 6.08 4.25
N PHE A 35 0.27 6.54 3.15
CA PHE A 35 0.91 7.49 2.25
C PHE A 35 1.24 8.80 2.96
N TYR A 36 0.29 9.34 3.75
CA TYR A 36 0.55 10.54 4.55
C TYR A 36 1.81 10.38 5.39
N LYS A 37 1.89 9.30 6.19
CA LYS A 37 3.04 9.00 7.05
C LYS A 37 4.35 9.00 6.28
N TRP A 38 4.43 8.18 5.22
CA TRP A 38 5.65 7.97 4.47
C TRP A 38 6.13 9.23 3.76
N LEU A 39 5.20 10.05 3.29
CA LEU A 39 5.51 11.29 2.58
C LEU A 39 5.91 12.40 3.55
N SER A 40 5.23 12.50 4.70
CA SER A 40 5.45 13.55 5.70
C SER A 40 6.72 13.36 6.53
N TYR A 41 7.23 12.13 6.64
CA TYR A 41 8.42 11.85 7.44
C TYR A 41 9.68 12.49 6.83
N GLU A 42 10.41 13.27 7.62
CA GLU A 42 11.74 13.77 7.31
C GLU A 42 12.67 13.46 8.50
N SER A 43 13.63 12.55 8.32
CA SER A 43 14.68 12.32 9.31
C SER A 43 15.62 13.51 9.39
N ASP A 44 16.45 13.56 10.43
CA ASP A 44 17.42 14.65 10.58
C ASP A 44 18.47 14.62 9.47
N GLU A 45 18.88 13.43 9.01
CA GLU A 45 19.76 13.28 7.84
C GLU A 45 19.12 13.83 6.56
N ILE A 46 17.83 13.58 6.35
CA ILE A 46 17.08 14.14 5.20
C ILE A 46 17.02 15.67 5.29
N LYS A 47 16.73 16.21 6.48
CA LYS A 47 16.68 17.67 6.69
C LYS A 47 18.04 18.30 6.43
N GLU A 48 19.11 17.73 6.96
CA GLU A 48 20.48 18.18 6.74
C GLU A 48 20.87 18.13 5.26
N ARG A 49 20.57 17.03 4.57
CA ARG A 49 20.81 16.86 3.14
C ARG A 49 20.06 17.91 2.31
N LYS A 50 18.78 18.12 2.59
CA LYS A 50 17.95 19.15 1.94
C LYS A 50 18.51 20.54 2.18
N ASN A 51 18.92 20.85 3.42
CA ASN A 51 19.54 22.13 3.78
C ASN A 51 20.87 22.36 3.07
N TYR A 52 21.70 21.32 2.97
CA TYR A 52 22.95 21.36 2.21
C TYR A 52 22.70 21.66 0.73
N LEU A 53 21.79 20.90 0.09
CA LEU A 53 21.49 21.08 -1.33
C LEU A 53 20.89 22.46 -1.64
N ASN A 54 20.06 23.02 -0.74
CA ASN A 54 19.48 24.35 -0.93
C ASN A 54 20.49 25.51 -0.82
N LYS A 55 21.69 25.29 -0.26
CA LYS A 55 22.76 26.31 -0.19
C LYS A 55 23.57 26.39 -1.49
N ILE A 56 23.46 25.40 -2.36
CA ILE A 56 24.20 25.33 -3.62
C ILE A 56 23.36 26.01 -4.70
N LEU A 57 24.00 26.81 -5.56
CA LEU A 57 23.34 27.40 -6.72
C LEU A 57 22.81 26.29 -7.66
N PRO A 58 21.60 26.41 -8.23
CA PRO A 58 21.00 25.36 -9.05
C PRO A 58 21.86 24.89 -10.23
N GLU A 59 22.61 25.79 -10.85
CA GLU A 59 23.56 25.50 -11.94
C GLU A 59 24.76 24.63 -11.53
N ASN A 60 25.06 24.57 -10.23
CA ASN A 60 26.15 23.78 -9.66
C ASN A 60 25.68 22.45 -9.07
N LEU A 61 24.38 22.16 -9.12
CA LEU A 61 23.84 20.88 -8.71
C LEU A 61 23.89 19.87 -9.85
N THR A 62 24.20 18.62 -9.54
CA THR A 62 24.05 17.53 -10.51
C THR A 62 22.58 17.30 -10.85
N ILE A 63 22.31 16.66 -11.99
CA ILE A 63 20.94 16.28 -12.37
C ILE A 63 20.29 15.43 -11.27
N GLU A 64 21.03 14.48 -10.70
CA GLU A 64 20.53 13.64 -9.60
C GLU A 64 20.15 14.45 -8.37
N GLN A 65 20.95 15.47 -8.00
CA GLN A 65 20.65 16.34 -6.86
C GLN A 65 19.44 17.26 -7.13
N LEU A 66 19.28 17.72 -8.37
CA LEU A 66 18.09 18.47 -8.79
C LEU A 66 16.83 17.61 -8.72
N GLU A 67 16.91 16.35 -9.16
CA GLU A 67 15.83 15.38 -9.04
C GLU A 67 15.52 15.04 -7.58
N GLU A 68 16.55 14.93 -6.72
CA GLU A 68 16.42 14.73 -5.27
C GLU A 68 15.63 15.89 -4.63
N LEU A 69 16.04 17.14 -4.89
CA LEU A 69 15.34 18.33 -4.42
C LEU A 69 13.90 18.41 -4.95
N LYS A 70 13.68 18.10 -6.23
CA LYS A 70 12.35 18.04 -6.81
C LYS A 70 11.48 17.04 -6.07
N ARG A 71 12.00 15.84 -5.79
CA ARG A 71 11.27 14.79 -5.07
C ARG A 71 10.91 15.22 -3.65
N TYR A 72 11.80 15.89 -2.91
CA TYR A 72 11.47 16.44 -1.59
C TYR A 72 10.30 17.44 -1.64
N ARG A 73 10.30 18.33 -2.64
CA ARG A 73 9.22 19.32 -2.82
C ARG A 73 7.90 18.65 -3.16
N GLU A 74 7.93 17.70 -4.09
CA GLU A 74 6.75 16.93 -4.49
C GLU A 74 6.17 16.14 -3.31
N TYR A 75 7.00 15.45 -2.52
CA TYR A 75 6.54 14.70 -1.35
C TYR A 75 5.86 15.58 -0.31
N LYS A 76 6.32 16.81 -0.11
CA LYS A 76 5.62 17.77 0.75
C LYS A 76 4.20 18.06 0.24
N VAL A 77 4.04 18.33 -1.05
CA VAL A 77 2.73 18.58 -1.67
C VAL A 77 1.82 17.36 -1.54
N TYR A 78 2.33 16.17 -1.83
CA TYR A 78 1.55 14.94 -1.70
C TYR A 78 1.17 14.67 -0.24
N ALA A 79 2.08 14.87 0.71
CA ALA A 79 1.78 14.72 2.14
C ALA A 79 0.62 15.63 2.58
N GLU A 80 0.59 16.88 2.11
CA GLU A 80 -0.51 17.81 2.39
C GLU A 80 -1.84 17.29 1.84
N ILE A 81 -1.86 16.77 0.61
CA ILE A 81 -3.07 16.18 0.00
C ILE A 81 -3.52 14.93 0.76
N PHE A 82 -2.62 13.99 1.06
CA PHE A 82 -2.95 12.77 1.79
C PHE A 82 -3.38 13.04 3.23
N SER A 83 -2.86 14.09 3.87
CA SER A 83 -3.36 14.52 5.19
C SER A 83 -4.84 14.89 5.16
N LYS A 84 -5.31 15.51 4.06
CA LYS A 84 -6.74 15.84 3.92
C LYS A 84 -7.58 14.57 3.84
N TYR A 85 -7.14 13.59 3.08
CA TYR A 85 -7.82 12.29 2.98
C TYR A 85 -7.81 11.49 4.28
N ALA A 86 -6.65 11.46 4.95
CA ALA A 86 -6.44 10.75 6.21
C ALA A 86 -7.33 11.31 7.33
N PHE A 87 -7.50 12.64 7.37
CA PHE A 87 -8.19 13.34 8.46
C PHE A 87 -9.51 14.00 8.04
N GLY A 88 -10.15 13.50 6.98
CA GLY A 88 -11.51 13.87 6.60
C GLY A 88 -11.70 15.34 6.19
N LYS A 89 -10.65 16.02 5.72
CA LYS A 89 -10.73 17.39 5.21
C LYS A 89 -11.17 17.38 3.74
N LYS A 90 -11.78 18.49 3.30
CA LYS A 90 -12.23 18.65 1.91
C LYS A 90 -11.04 18.57 0.94
N VAL A 91 -11.17 17.71 -0.07
CA VAL A 91 -10.21 17.58 -1.17
C VAL A 91 -10.81 18.14 -2.44
N THR A 92 -10.06 18.97 -3.16
CA THR A 92 -10.49 19.52 -4.44
C THR A 92 -10.36 18.50 -5.58
N GLN A 93 -11.06 18.73 -6.69
CA GLN A 93 -10.96 17.85 -7.86
C GLN A 93 -9.52 17.73 -8.40
N GLN A 94 -8.77 18.84 -8.37
CA GLN A 94 -7.38 18.85 -8.82
C GLN A 94 -6.48 18.02 -7.89
N GLU A 95 -6.63 18.19 -6.58
CA GLU A 95 -5.89 17.40 -5.58
C GLU A 95 -6.23 15.90 -5.68
N TYR A 96 -7.49 15.57 -5.97
CA TYR A 96 -7.91 14.20 -6.24
C TYR A 96 -7.14 13.58 -7.42
N LYS A 97 -7.09 14.29 -8.55
CA LYS A 97 -6.37 13.83 -9.75
C LYS A 97 -4.89 13.62 -9.45
N ILE A 98 -4.26 14.59 -8.79
CA ILE A 98 -2.85 14.54 -8.39
C ILE A 98 -2.57 13.32 -7.50
N ALA A 99 -3.39 13.07 -6.48
CA ALA A 99 -3.23 11.92 -5.59
C ALA A 99 -3.37 10.58 -6.34
N CYS A 100 -4.36 10.47 -7.23
CA CYS A 100 -4.57 9.27 -8.03
C CYS A 100 -3.39 8.99 -8.96
N GLU A 101 -2.94 10.00 -9.70
CA GLU A 101 -1.78 9.88 -10.59
C GLU A 101 -0.51 9.50 -9.82
N PHE A 102 -0.33 10.04 -8.62
CA PHE A 102 0.78 9.69 -7.75
C PHE A 102 0.75 8.22 -7.33
N MET A 103 -0.40 7.74 -6.83
CA MET A 103 -0.57 6.34 -6.38
C MET A 103 -0.41 5.33 -7.51
N LEU A 104 -0.77 5.69 -8.75
CA LEU A 104 -0.58 4.82 -9.91
C LEU A 104 0.90 4.64 -10.30
N LYS A 105 1.74 5.64 -10.00
CA LYS A 105 3.16 5.65 -10.38
C LYS A 105 4.09 5.25 -9.25
N ASN A 106 3.62 5.29 -8.01
CA ASN A 106 4.44 5.10 -6.82
C ASN A 106 3.81 4.08 -5.87
N ASN A 107 4.66 3.33 -5.19
CA ASN A 107 4.25 2.44 -4.11
C ASN A 107 5.09 2.75 -2.86
N ILE A 108 4.69 2.17 -1.73
CA ILE A 108 5.39 2.39 -0.46
C ILE A 108 6.85 1.96 -0.54
N PHE A 109 7.20 0.93 -1.31
CA PHE A 109 8.58 0.49 -1.47
C PHE A 109 9.48 1.51 -2.17
N SER A 110 8.98 2.19 -3.21
CA SER A 110 9.77 3.22 -3.91
C SER A 110 10.03 4.43 -3.02
N ILE A 111 9.03 4.80 -2.20
CA ILE A 111 9.15 5.88 -1.21
C ILE A 111 10.10 5.46 -0.09
N ALA A 112 9.95 4.23 0.44
CA ALA A 112 10.80 3.71 1.50
C ALA A 112 12.27 3.62 1.08
N LYS A 113 12.56 3.17 -0.14
CA LYS A 113 13.94 3.12 -0.66
C LYS A 113 14.58 4.51 -0.72
N PHE A 114 13.79 5.54 -1.00
CA PHE A 114 14.28 6.91 -0.99
C PHE A 114 14.47 7.46 0.44
N LYS A 115 13.56 7.15 1.36
CA LYS A 115 13.57 7.68 2.74
C LYS A 115 14.54 6.96 3.69
N LEU A 116 14.68 5.64 3.57
CA LEU A 116 15.51 4.79 4.44
C LEU A 116 16.81 4.34 3.76
N GLY A 117 16.87 4.43 2.44
CA GLY A 117 17.97 3.86 1.67
C GLY A 117 17.82 2.36 1.44
N SER A 118 18.67 1.83 0.55
CA SER A 118 18.55 0.44 0.08
C SER A 118 18.90 -0.60 1.15
N GLU A 119 19.87 -0.29 2.01
CA GLU A 119 20.34 -1.21 3.05
C GLU A 119 19.28 -1.41 4.16
N GLU A 120 18.70 -0.33 4.67
CA GLU A 120 17.63 -0.41 5.66
C GLU A 120 16.39 -1.11 5.12
N VAL A 121 16.02 -0.85 3.85
CA VAL A 121 14.93 -1.59 3.20
C VAL A 121 15.24 -3.08 3.10
N ALA A 122 16.49 -3.47 2.83
CA ALA A 122 16.89 -4.88 2.81
C ALA A 122 16.79 -5.52 4.21
N LYS A 123 17.26 -4.81 5.25
CA LYS A 123 17.12 -5.24 6.66
C LYS A 123 15.65 -5.42 7.06
N ALA A 124 14.80 -4.46 6.73
CA ALA A 124 13.36 -4.53 7.01
C ALA A 124 12.71 -5.74 6.32
N LYS A 125 13.07 -6.01 5.05
CA LYS A 125 12.62 -7.20 4.32
C LYS A 125 13.04 -8.50 5.00
N GLN A 126 14.28 -8.59 5.46
CA GLN A 126 14.78 -9.78 6.16
C GLN A 126 14.04 -9.97 7.49
N GLN A 127 13.92 -8.91 8.30
CA GLN A 127 13.23 -8.97 9.58
C GLN A 127 11.75 -9.35 9.43
N ALA A 128 11.04 -8.76 8.47
CA ALA A 128 9.67 -9.11 8.17
C ALA A 128 9.52 -10.59 7.82
N LYS A 129 10.40 -11.12 6.95
CA LYS A 129 10.39 -12.54 6.57
C LYS A 129 10.62 -13.46 7.76
N THR A 130 11.63 -13.16 8.57
CA THR A 130 11.94 -13.95 9.78
C THR A 130 10.74 -13.97 10.72
N LEU A 131 10.21 -12.79 11.08
CA LEU A 131 9.03 -12.67 11.95
C LEU A 131 7.81 -13.41 11.39
N PHE A 132 7.53 -13.26 10.10
CA PHE A 132 6.37 -13.89 9.47
C PHE A 132 6.48 -15.42 9.40
N SER A 133 7.71 -15.95 9.27
CA SER A 133 7.96 -17.40 9.25
C SER A 133 7.77 -18.06 10.62
N THR A 134 7.94 -17.32 11.71
CA THR A 134 7.76 -17.82 13.08
C THR A 134 6.32 -17.70 13.58
N MET A 135 5.48 -16.87 12.93
CA MET A 135 4.09 -16.64 13.34
C MET A 135 3.09 -17.55 12.63
N ASN A 136 2.20 -18.16 13.42
CA ASN A 136 0.98 -18.76 12.91
C ASN A 136 -0.07 -17.69 12.52
N GLU A 137 -1.21 -18.10 11.97
CA GLU A 137 -2.22 -17.16 11.45
C GLU A 137 -2.86 -16.29 12.55
N ASN A 138 -3.05 -16.83 13.75
CA ASN A 138 -3.63 -16.08 14.86
C ASN A 138 -2.62 -15.05 15.39
N GLU A 139 -1.37 -15.45 15.57
CA GLU A 139 -0.28 -14.56 16.00
C GLU A 139 -0.04 -13.44 14.99
N CYS A 140 -0.05 -13.76 13.69
CA CYS A 140 0.08 -12.76 12.64
C CYS A 140 -1.12 -11.80 12.62
N SER A 141 -2.34 -12.32 12.79
CA SER A 141 -3.55 -11.50 12.88
C SER A 141 -3.50 -10.57 14.09
N GLU A 142 -3.03 -11.04 15.24
CA GLU A 142 -2.91 -10.25 16.46
C GLU A 142 -1.83 -9.17 16.33
N TYR A 143 -0.66 -9.54 15.79
CA TYR A 143 0.41 -8.59 15.46
C TYR A 143 -0.10 -7.45 14.56
N LEU A 144 -0.92 -7.80 13.57
CA LEU A 144 -1.53 -6.83 12.66
C LEU A 144 -2.63 -6.01 13.33
N LYS A 145 -3.43 -6.57 14.25
CA LYS A 145 -4.51 -5.87 14.97
C LYS A 145 -4.02 -4.85 15.98
N VAL A 146 -3.07 -5.23 16.85
CA VAL A 146 -2.57 -4.38 17.95
C VAL A 146 -2.03 -3.05 17.43
N ARG A 147 -1.46 -3.07 16.23
CA ARG A 147 -0.86 -1.90 15.58
C ARG A 147 -1.76 -1.22 14.55
N SER A 148 -3.05 -1.60 14.47
CA SER A 148 -3.92 -1.10 13.42
C SER A 148 -5.35 -0.73 13.79
N THR A 149 -5.90 -1.02 14.98
CA THR A 149 -7.30 -0.65 15.30
C THR A 149 -7.61 0.82 14.96
N ASN A 150 -8.86 1.16 14.61
CA ASN A 150 -9.25 2.55 14.30
C ASN A 150 -8.93 3.54 15.45
N SER A 151 -8.78 3.04 16.69
CA SER A 151 -8.27 3.79 17.86
C SER A 151 -6.75 4.06 17.85
N ASN A 152 -5.99 3.39 16.98
CA ASN A 152 -4.53 3.31 16.98
C ASN A 152 -3.90 3.88 15.70
N THR A 153 -4.63 4.71 14.93
CA THR A 153 -4.04 5.50 13.83
C THR A 153 -2.84 6.32 14.33
N GLU A 154 -2.95 6.89 15.54
CA GLU A 154 -1.87 7.61 16.21
C GLU A 154 -0.67 6.70 16.47
N ALA A 155 -0.87 5.51 17.03
CA ALA A 155 0.20 4.54 17.25
C ALA A 155 0.89 4.12 15.94
N TYR A 156 0.14 3.96 14.85
CA TYR A 156 0.75 3.72 13.54
C TYR A 156 1.55 4.95 13.08
N LEU A 157 1.04 6.17 13.21
CA LEU A 157 1.76 7.38 12.81
C LEU A 157 3.05 7.59 13.62
N GLU A 158 3.03 7.32 14.92
CA GLU A 158 4.17 7.43 15.84
C GLU A 158 5.22 6.32 15.67
N MET A 159 4.86 5.20 15.05
CA MET A 159 5.79 4.09 14.82
C MET A 159 7.04 4.55 14.03
N PRO A 160 8.25 4.06 14.33
CA PRO A 160 9.41 4.32 13.49
C PRO A 160 9.17 3.89 12.02
N LEU A 161 9.74 4.61 11.04
CA LEU A 161 9.55 4.27 9.62
C LEU A 161 10.01 2.85 9.29
N PHE A 162 11.14 2.43 9.87
CA PHE A 162 11.66 1.08 9.69
C PHE A 162 10.64 0.03 10.15
N ASP A 163 10.11 0.17 11.37
CA ASP A 163 9.08 -0.73 11.90
C ASP A 163 7.78 -0.67 11.09
N SER A 164 7.44 0.50 10.56
CA SER A 164 6.27 0.69 9.69
C SER A 164 6.43 -0.06 8.37
N LEU A 165 7.64 -0.13 7.83
CA LEU A 165 7.94 -0.93 6.65
C LEU A 165 7.87 -2.44 6.95
N VAL A 166 8.40 -2.88 8.09
CA VAL A 166 8.28 -4.27 8.54
C VAL A 166 6.80 -4.65 8.69
N PHE A 167 6.01 -3.77 9.29
CA PHE A 167 4.56 -3.93 9.44
C PHE A 167 3.85 -4.04 8.08
N HIS A 168 4.14 -3.12 7.15
CA HIS A 168 3.62 -3.15 5.78
C HIS A 168 3.92 -4.48 5.08
N LEU A 169 5.18 -4.93 5.15
CA LEU A 169 5.65 -6.18 4.57
C LEU A 169 4.92 -7.41 5.14
N ILE A 170 4.76 -7.47 6.46
CA ILE A 170 4.03 -8.57 7.13
C ILE A 170 2.57 -8.57 6.70
N SER A 171 1.95 -7.39 6.60
CA SER A 171 0.58 -7.26 6.13
C SER A 171 0.40 -7.78 4.70
N ASP A 172 1.32 -7.41 3.80
CA ASP A 172 1.29 -7.87 2.40
C ASP A 172 1.48 -9.39 2.29
N MET A 173 2.45 -9.94 3.02
CA MET A 173 2.66 -11.40 3.07
C MET A 173 1.44 -12.16 3.64
N SER A 174 0.77 -11.61 4.66
CA SER A 174 -0.45 -12.19 5.24
C SER A 174 -1.60 -12.23 4.23
N LYS A 175 -1.82 -11.15 3.47
CA LYS A 175 -2.81 -11.11 2.39
C LYS A 175 -2.52 -12.14 1.31
N ASN A 176 -1.26 -12.23 0.88
CA ASN A 176 -0.86 -13.19 -0.15
C ASN A 176 -1.07 -14.64 0.31
N ARG A 177 -0.82 -14.95 1.59
CA ARG A 177 -1.14 -16.25 2.21
C ARG A 177 -2.66 -16.52 2.16
N GLY A 178 -3.48 -15.53 2.51
CA GLY A 178 -4.94 -15.63 2.46
C GLY A 178 -5.49 -15.84 1.04
N MET A 179 -4.99 -15.09 0.06
CA MET A 179 -5.38 -15.23 -1.35
C MET A 179 -5.03 -16.61 -1.90
N LYS A 180 -3.87 -17.16 -1.54
CA LYS A 180 -3.49 -18.52 -1.93
C LYS A 180 -4.48 -19.57 -1.39
N LYS A 181 -4.83 -19.48 -0.10
CA LYS A 181 -5.86 -20.36 0.50
C LYS A 181 -7.21 -20.24 -0.20
N LEU A 182 -7.63 -19.03 -0.54
CA LEU A 182 -8.90 -18.81 -1.25
C LEU A 182 -8.89 -19.48 -2.62
N ASN A 183 -7.79 -19.35 -3.37
CA ASN A 183 -7.64 -20.02 -4.66
C ASN A 183 -7.70 -21.55 -4.52
N GLU A 184 -7.00 -22.12 -3.53
CA GLU A 184 -7.05 -23.57 -3.24
C GLU A 184 -8.48 -24.03 -2.91
N GLN A 185 -9.26 -23.23 -2.19
CA GLN A 185 -10.67 -23.53 -1.89
C GLN A 185 -11.56 -23.46 -3.14
N ILE A 186 -11.35 -22.47 -4.01
CA ILE A 186 -12.08 -22.34 -5.27
C ILE A 186 -11.79 -23.55 -6.17
N ASP A 187 -10.52 -23.93 -6.31
CA ASP A 187 -10.10 -25.08 -7.12
C ASP A 187 -10.73 -26.38 -6.59
N ALA A 188 -10.76 -26.57 -5.27
CA ALA A 188 -11.42 -27.72 -4.66
C ALA A 188 -12.93 -27.76 -4.92
N GLN A 189 -13.62 -26.61 -4.91
CA GLN A 189 -15.04 -26.51 -5.22
C GLN A 189 -15.32 -26.79 -6.70
N ILE A 190 -14.49 -26.28 -7.62
CA ILE A 190 -14.58 -26.57 -9.06
C ILE A 190 -14.46 -28.08 -9.28
N ALA A 191 -13.43 -28.71 -8.71
CA ALA A 191 -13.20 -30.16 -8.84
C ALA A 191 -14.32 -31.00 -8.21
N ALA A 192 -14.97 -30.53 -7.14
CA ALA A 192 -16.14 -31.20 -6.57
C ALA A 192 -17.37 -31.10 -7.50
N ASN A 193 -17.61 -29.92 -8.06
CA ASN A 193 -18.71 -29.67 -8.99
C ASN A 193 -18.56 -30.46 -10.29
N GLU A 194 -17.35 -30.56 -10.84
CA GLU A 194 -17.06 -31.38 -12.03
C GLU A 194 -17.36 -32.85 -11.78
N ARG A 195 -16.90 -33.41 -10.65
CA ARG A 195 -17.22 -34.80 -10.25
C ARG A 195 -18.73 -35.03 -10.10
N MET A 196 -19.47 -34.07 -9.54
CA MET A 196 -20.94 -34.17 -9.46
C MET A 196 -21.61 -34.10 -10.83
N ARG A 197 -21.11 -33.24 -11.72
CA ARG A 197 -21.61 -33.10 -13.08
C ARG A 197 -21.41 -34.40 -13.87
N GLU A 198 -20.23 -35.01 -13.78
CA GLU A 198 -19.93 -36.31 -14.40
C GLU A 198 -20.84 -37.42 -13.87
N ARG A 199 -21.01 -37.52 -12.55
CA ARG A 199 -21.95 -38.48 -11.94
C ARG A 199 -23.39 -38.24 -12.40
N SER A 200 -23.80 -36.99 -12.50
CA SER A 200 -25.15 -36.62 -12.97
C SER A 200 -25.35 -37.04 -14.43
N TYR A 201 -24.36 -36.79 -15.30
CA TYR A 201 -24.40 -37.27 -16.69
C TYR A 201 -24.40 -38.80 -16.77
N TYR A 202 -23.59 -39.48 -15.96
CA TYR A 202 -23.58 -40.93 -15.90
C TYR A 202 -24.95 -41.50 -15.49
N ASN A 203 -25.58 -40.92 -14.46
CA ASN A 203 -26.89 -41.35 -13.99
C ASN A 203 -28.01 -41.03 -14.99
N ALA A 204 -27.96 -39.86 -15.63
CA ALA A 204 -28.90 -39.47 -16.67
C ALA A 204 -28.77 -40.32 -17.94
N SER A 205 -27.55 -40.75 -18.29
CA SER A 205 -27.31 -41.66 -19.42
C SER A 205 -27.57 -43.13 -19.09
N ASN A 206 -27.68 -43.51 -17.81
CA ASN A 206 -27.98 -44.87 -17.35
C ASN A 206 -29.17 -44.91 -16.36
N PRO A 207 -30.38 -44.47 -16.78
CA PRO A 207 -31.49 -44.22 -15.84
C PRO A 207 -32.03 -45.48 -15.14
N TYR A 208 -31.74 -46.68 -15.66
CA TYR A 208 -32.22 -47.97 -15.13
C TYR A 208 -31.18 -48.76 -14.33
N ARG A 209 -29.94 -48.27 -14.23
CA ARG A 209 -28.96 -48.78 -13.28
C ARG A 209 -29.12 -48.02 -11.96
N LYS A 210 -30.03 -48.47 -11.12
CA LYS A 210 -30.07 -48.13 -9.70
C LYS A 210 -29.62 -49.33 -8.89
#